data_AF-A0A2P5TPB7-F1
#
_entry.id   AF-A0A2P5TPB7-F1
#
_cell.length_a   1.000
_cell.length_b   1.000
_cell.length_c   1.000
_cell.angle_alpha   90.00
_cell.angle_beta   90.00
_cell.angle_gamma   90.00
#
_symmetry.space_group_name_H-M   'P 1'
#
loop_
_entity.id
_entity.type
_entity.pdbx_description
1 polymer ?
#
loop_
_entity_poly.entity_id
_entity_poly.type
_entity_poly.pdbx_seq_one_letter_code
_entity_poly.pdbx_strand_id
1 'polypeptide(L)'
;MSTLGQVLRSLHNADNGGLESDRVCVQLLRDCRHAEQHMQGLSRQCQQLGLDIEQARGQLPVLQQQRAEREQAALTALAAGEQERAHQLATDLAREEDRLDASQLALTSLLKRQSYYQSRWLSAERHYHDLCRQLTMAKNTACVRKTMTAIRRHPAVTLINAKQALADIRAREQQQAADVEPEATPATTDVRSADQVLARLQQQLRGRS
;
A
#
# COMPACT_ATOMS: atom_id res chain seq x y z
N MET A 1 -16.84 -11.53 -7.20
CA MET A 1 -18.24 -11.25 -7.61
C MET A 1 -18.34 -9.77 -7.96
N SER A 2 -18.81 -9.42 -9.17
CA SER A 2 -18.85 -8.01 -9.63
C SER A 2 -19.89 -7.20 -8.87
N THR A 3 -19.44 -6.16 -8.16
CA THR A 3 -20.25 -5.20 -7.37
C THR A 3 -21.32 -4.52 -8.22
N LEU A 4 -21.02 -4.28 -9.51
CA LEU A 4 -21.97 -3.75 -10.49
C LEU A 4 -23.21 -4.67 -10.66
N GLY A 5 -23.01 -5.98 -10.66
CA GLY A 5 -24.10 -6.94 -10.80
C GLY A 5 -25.04 -6.95 -9.58
N GLN A 6 -24.52 -6.68 -8.38
CA GLN A 6 -25.36 -6.53 -7.18
C GLN A 6 -26.11 -5.19 -7.17
N VAL A 7 -25.45 -4.09 -7.55
CA VAL A 7 -26.08 -2.76 -7.64
C VAL A 7 -27.17 -2.72 -8.72
N LEU A 8 -26.95 -3.35 -9.87
CA LEU A 8 -27.97 -3.44 -10.93
C LEU A 8 -29.16 -4.33 -10.54
N ARG A 9 -28.93 -5.37 -9.72
CA ARG A 9 -30.00 -6.24 -9.22
C ARG A 9 -30.83 -5.60 -8.10
N SER A 10 -30.22 -4.80 -7.23
CA SER A 10 -30.95 -4.07 -6.17
C SER A 10 -31.74 -2.87 -6.68
N LEU A 11 -31.45 -2.40 -7.90
CA LEU A 11 -32.12 -1.26 -8.55
C LEU A 11 -33.13 -1.68 -9.62
N HIS A 12 -33.44 -2.97 -9.69
CA HIS A 12 -34.41 -3.55 -10.60
C HIS A 12 -35.83 -3.36 -10.02
N ASN A 13 -36.68 -2.58 -10.70
CA ASN A 13 -38.09 -2.46 -10.31
C ASN A 13 -38.85 -3.71 -10.73
N ALA A 14 -39.36 -4.45 -9.75
CA ALA A 14 -40.12 -5.69 -9.95
C ALA A 14 -41.39 -5.50 -10.81
N ASP A 15 -41.97 -4.29 -10.81
CA ASP A 15 -43.25 -4.03 -11.49
C ASP A 15 -43.13 -3.68 -12.98
N ASN A 16 -41.97 -3.20 -13.46
CA ASN A 16 -41.80 -2.69 -14.83
C ASN A 16 -40.54 -3.22 -15.56
N GLY A 17 -39.71 -4.04 -14.90
CA GLY A 17 -38.48 -4.61 -15.48
C GLY A 17 -37.38 -3.60 -15.85
N GLY A 18 -37.60 -2.31 -15.60
CA GLY A 18 -36.68 -1.23 -15.94
C GLY A 18 -35.85 -0.76 -14.75
N LEU A 19 -34.57 -0.47 -14.99
CA LEU A 19 -33.68 0.18 -14.02
C LEU A 19 -34.07 1.66 -13.83
N GLU A 20 -34.34 2.08 -12.59
CA GLU A 20 -34.49 3.49 -12.24
C GLU A 20 -33.16 4.24 -12.39
N SER A 21 -32.99 4.87 -13.55
CA SER A 21 -31.73 5.52 -13.94
C SER A 21 -31.27 6.59 -12.95
N ASP A 22 -32.20 7.27 -12.28
CA ASP A 22 -31.90 8.31 -11.32
C ASP A 22 -31.38 7.71 -10.00
N ARG A 23 -31.90 6.55 -9.55
CA ARG A 23 -31.36 5.83 -8.38
C ARG A 23 -29.97 5.26 -8.65
N VAL A 24 -29.73 4.73 -9.86
CA VAL A 24 -28.40 4.25 -10.28
C VAL A 24 -27.37 5.39 -10.25
N CYS A 25 -27.73 6.56 -10.77
CA CYS A 25 -26.84 7.74 -10.72
C CYS A 25 -26.55 8.19 -9.29
N VAL A 26 -27.54 8.21 -8.40
CA VAL A 26 -27.35 8.58 -6.98
C VAL A 26 -26.47 7.58 -6.26
N GLN A 27 -26.64 6.27 -6.50
CA GLN A 27 -25.79 5.25 -5.90
C GLN A 27 -24.33 5.36 -6.37
N LEU A 28 -24.11 5.50 -7.68
CA LEU A 28 -22.76 5.69 -8.22
C LEU A 28 -22.08 6.97 -7.70
N LEU A 29 -22.84 8.06 -7.49
CA LEU A 29 -22.31 9.27 -6.84
C LEU A 29 -21.86 9.01 -5.41
N ARG A 30 -22.62 8.23 -4.63
CA ARG A 30 -22.25 7.83 -3.27
C ARG A 30 -21.00 6.95 -3.29
N ASP A 31 -20.94 5.98 -4.20
CA ASP A 31 -19.82 5.06 -4.35
C ASP A 31 -18.53 5.82 -4.75
N CYS A 32 -18.62 6.79 -5.68
CA CYS A 32 -17.51 7.69 -6.01
C CYS A 32 -17.00 8.45 -4.78
N ARG A 33 -17.90 9.01 -3.95
CA ARG A 33 -17.53 9.75 -2.73
C ARG A 33 -16.87 8.85 -1.70
N HIS A 34 -17.36 7.62 -1.52
CA HIS A 34 -16.75 6.64 -0.61
C HIS A 34 -15.37 6.21 -1.09
N ALA A 35 -15.20 5.97 -2.40
CA ALA A 35 -13.91 5.66 -2.99
C ALA A 35 -12.90 6.81 -2.79
N GLU A 36 -13.33 8.06 -2.97
CA GLU A 36 -12.49 9.24 -2.71
C GLU A 36 -12.07 9.33 -1.23
N GLN A 37 -13.00 9.15 -0.29
CA GLN A 37 -12.69 9.13 1.14
C GLN A 37 -11.69 8.02 1.50
N HIS A 38 -11.84 6.83 0.91
CA HIS A 38 -10.92 5.72 1.09
C HIS A 38 -9.51 6.06 0.56
N MET A 39 -9.40 6.68 -0.62
CA MET A 39 -8.11 7.17 -1.15
C MET A 39 -7.46 8.23 -0.26
N GLN A 40 -8.25 9.16 0.28
CA GLN A 40 -7.74 10.17 1.22
C GLN A 40 -7.21 9.52 2.50
N GLY A 41 -7.91 8.51 3.02
CA GLY A 41 -7.45 7.71 4.16
C GLY A 41 -6.11 7.00 3.87
N LEU A 42 -6.01 6.34 2.72
CA LEU A 42 -4.76 5.69 2.28
C LEU A 42 -3.61 6.69 2.09
N SER A 43 -3.89 7.86 1.53
CA SER A 43 -2.88 8.93 1.35
C SER A 43 -2.30 9.40 2.69
N ARG A 44 -3.15 9.61 3.70
CA ARG A 44 -2.69 9.96 5.06
C ARG A 44 -1.82 8.86 5.67
N GLN A 45 -2.17 7.60 5.46
CA GLN A 45 -1.35 6.46 5.94
C GLN A 45 0.01 6.42 5.24
N CYS A 46 0.06 6.65 3.92
CA CYS A 46 1.33 6.75 3.18
C CYS A 46 2.20 7.91 3.68
N GLN A 47 1.60 9.06 4.00
CA GLN A 47 2.32 10.21 4.55
C GLN A 47 2.90 9.92 5.93
N GLN A 48 2.10 9.35 6.83
CA GLN A 48 2.56 8.96 8.16
C GLN A 48 3.73 7.97 8.08
N LEU A 49 3.60 6.92 7.25
CA LEU A 49 4.67 5.97 7.03
C LEU A 49 5.93 6.62 6.45
N GLY A 50 5.77 7.62 5.59
CA GLY A 50 6.89 8.42 5.09
C GLY A 50 7.68 9.08 6.21
N LEU A 51 7.00 9.73 7.15
CA LEU A 51 7.61 10.35 8.33
C LEU A 51 8.31 9.31 9.23
N ASP A 52 7.66 8.17 9.49
CA ASP A 52 8.23 7.10 10.31
C ASP A 52 9.49 6.50 9.65
N ILE A 53 9.49 6.35 8.32
CA ILE A 53 10.65 5.88 7.54
C ILE A 53 11.79 6.89 7.59
N GLU A 54 11.50 8.18 7.43
CA GLU A 54 12.51 9.24 7.50
C GLU A 54 13.16 9.29 8.89
N GLN A 55 12.36 9.19 9.95
CA GLN A 55 12.86 9.12 11.32
C GLN A 55 13.76 7.89 11.53
N ALA A 56 13.31 6.70 11.10
CA ALA A 56 14.10 5.48 11.23
C ALA A 56 15.40 5.55 10.43
N ARG A 57 15.38 6.11 9.21
CA ARG A 57 16.58 6.34 8.40
C ARG A 57 17.55 7.33 9.04
N GLY A 58 17.05 8.37 9.71
CA GLY A 58 17.87 9.32 10.44
C GLY A 58 18.58 8.74 11.67
N GLN A 59 18.00 7.71 12.30
CA GLN A 59 18.57 7.08 13.50
C GLN A 59 19.68 6.06 13.19
N LEU A 60 19.59 5.36 12.05
CA LEU A 60 20.59 4.37 11.64
C LEU A 60 22.04 4.88 11.60
N PRO A 61 22.38 6.04 10.99
CA PRO A 61 23.76 6.51 10.97
C PRO A 61 24.29 6.84 12.38
N VAL A 62 23.43 7.32 13.28
CA VAL A 62 23.81 7.59 14.67
C VAL A 62 24.18 6.30 15.39
N LEU A 63 23.37 5.24 15.26
CA LEU A 63 23.65 3.92 15.83
C LEU A 63 24.90 3.28 15.20
N GLN A 64 25.10 3.45 13.88
CA GLN A 64 26.29 2.96 13.19
C GLN A 64 27.57 3.65 13.68
N GLN A 65 27.52 4.96 13.90
CA GLN A 65 28.65 5.71 14.45
C GLN A 65 28.96 5.24 15.89
N GLN A 66 27.94 5.12 16.74
CA GLN A 66 28.11 4.65 18.12
C GLN A 66 28.71 3.23 18.17
N ARG A 67 28.25 2.33 17.29
CA ARG A 67 28.83 0.99 17.13
C ARG A 67 30.31 1.07 16.75
N ALA A 68 30.68 1.89 15.76
CA ALA A 68 32.05 2.02 15.30
C ALA A 68 32.99 2.59 16.38
N GLU A 69 32.53 3.61 17.11
CA GLU A 69 33.26 4.18 18.25
C GLU A 69 33.48 3.15 19.35
N ARG A 70 32.45 2.36 19.68
CA ARG A 70 32.53 1.30 20.70
C ARG A 70 33.41 0.15 20.27
N GLU A 71 33.35 -0.25 19.00
CA GLU A 71 34.23 -1.26 18.40
C GLU A 71 35.69 -0.82 18.46
N GLN A 72 35.99 0.43 18.11
CA GLN A 72 37.34 0.96 18.19
C GLN A 72 37.84 1.01 19.65
N ALA A 73 37.00 1.42 20.60
CA ALA A 73 37.35 1.41 22.03
C ALA A 73 37.61 -0.01 22.56
N ALA A 74 36.85 -1.01 22.10
CA ALA A 74 37.07 -2.40 22.47
C ALA A 74 38.42 -2.91 21.92
N LEU A 75 38.75 -2.57 20.66
CA LEU A 75 40.02 -2.93 20.04
C LEU A 75 41.23 -2.28 20.75
N THR A 76 41.12 -1.01 21.18
CA THR A 76 42.20 -0.35 21.92
C THR A 76 42.39 -0.95 23.31
N ALA A 77 41.30 -1.28 24.02
CA ALA A 77 41.38 -1.98 25.31
C ALA A 77 42.05 -3.37 25.18
N LEU A 78 41.71 -4.12 24.12
CA LEU A 78 42.35 -5.40 23.82
C LEU A 78 43.84 -5.24 23.52
N ALA A 79 44.22 -4.23 22.73
CA ALA A 79 45.62 -3.94 22.41
C ALA A 79 46.45 -3.52 23.64
N ALA A 80 45.82 -2.84 24.60
CA ALA A 80 46.42 -2.45 25.88
C ALA A 80 46.49 -3.60 26.91
N GLY A 81 45.89 -4.77 26.61
CA GLY A 81 45.81 -5.90 27.54
C GLY A 81 44.78 -5.74 28.67
N GLU A 82 43.90 -4.74 28.59
CA GLU A 82 42.85 -4.45 29.58
C GLU A 82 41.65 -5.42 29.39
N GLN A 83 41.81 -6.68 29.77
CA GLN A 83 40.84 -7.75 29.48
C GLN A 83 39.44 -7.50 30.06
N GLU A 84 39.33 -7.04 31.31
CA GLU A 84 38.02 -6.76 31.93
C GLU A 84 37.27 -5.64 31.21
N ARG A 85 37.98 -4.56 30.87
CA ARG A 85 37.42 -3.43 30.13
C ARG A 85 37.02 -3.81 28.71
N ALA A 86 37.83 -4.63 28.04
CA ALA A 86 37.51 -5.17 26.73
C ALA A 86 36.23 -6.03 26.75
N HIS A 87 36.06 -6.87 27.78
CA HIS A 87 34.84 -7.66 27.98
C HIS A 87 33.59 -6.80 28.19
N GLN A 88 33.68 -5.75 29.00
CA GLN A 88 32.58 -4.80 29.20
C GLN A 88 32.21 -4.08 27.90
N LEU A 89 33.22 -3.58 27.17
CA LEU A 89 33.01 -2.90 25.89
C LEU A 89 32.42 -3.82 24.82
N ALA A 90 32.79 -5.10 24.80
CA ALA A 90 32.21 -6.09 23.89
C ALA A 90 30.76 -6.44 24.24
N THR A 91 30.41 -6.46 25.54
CA THR A 91 29.02 -6.65 25.99
C THR A 91 28.14 -5.49 25.53
N ASP A 92 28.63 -4.26 25.68
CA ASP A 92 27.92 -3.07 25.19
C ASP A 92 27.83 -3.06 23.67
N LEU A 93 28.91 -3.44 22.97
CA LEU A 93 28.91 -3.55 21.51
C LEU A 93 27.89 -4.58 21.01
N ALA A 94 27.76 -5.74 21.67
CA ALA A 94 26.74 -6.74 21.32
C ALA A 94 25.33 -6.16 21.40
N ARG A 95 25.03 -5.40 22.47
CA ARG A 95 23.73 -4.73 22.64
C ARG A 95 23.46 -3.68 21.56
N GLU A 96 24.46 -2.90 21.18
CA GLU A 96 24.31 -1.91 20.09
C GLU A 96 24.15 -2.57 18.72
N GLU A 97 24.84 -3.69 18.47
CA GLU A 97 24.65 -4.49 17.25
C GLU A 97 23.24 -5.09 17.18
N ASP A 98 22.70 -5.62 18.28
CA ASP A 98 21.32 -6.12 18.34
C ASP A 98 20.29 -5.01 18.10
N ARG A 99 20.50 -3.80 18.67
CA ARG A 99 19.63 -2.63 18.44
C ARG A 99 19.68 -2.15 17.01
N LEU A 100 20.86 -2.17 16.39
CA LEU A 100 21.05 -1.77 15.00
C LEU A 100 20.31 -2.74 14.07
N ASP A 101 20.43 -4.04 14.30
CA ASP A 101 19.69 -5.06 13.54
C ASP A 101 18.17 -4.93 13.73
N ALA A 102 17.71 -4.74 14.96
CA ALA A 102 16.29 -4.50 15.24
C ALA A 102 15.77 -3.24 14.52
N SER A 103 16.56 -2.17 14.48
CA SER A 103 16.21 -0.92 13.79
C SER A 103 16.18 -1.09 12.27
N GLN A 104 17.10 -1.88 11.70
CA GLN A 104 17.10 -2.21 10.27
C GLN A 104 15.90 -3.08 9.87
N LEU A 105 15.55 -4.06 10.70
CA LEU A 105 14.36 -4.89 10.50
C LEU A 105 13.08 -4.05 10.57
N ALA A 106 12.98 -3.15 11.54
CA ALA A 106 11.87 -2.22 11.67
C ALA A 106 11.73 -1.32 10.42
N LEU A 107 12.83 -0.75 9.95
CA LEU A 107 12.84 0.06 8.72
C LEU A 107 12.39 -0.77 7.50
N THR A 108 12.88 -2.00 7.37
CA THR A 108 12.48 -2.90 6.27
C THR A 108 10.98 -3.21 6.31
N SER A 109 10.43 -3.43 7.50
CA SER A 109 8.99 -3.62 7.70
C SER A 109 8.18 -2.38 7.30
N LEU A 110 8.62 -1.19 7.72
CA LEU A 110 7.98 0.07 7.33
C LEU A 110 7.98 0.29 5.80
N LEU A 111 9.09 -0.01 5.13
CA LEU A 111 9.20 0.09 3.67
C LEU A 111 8.26 -0.88 2.95
N LYS A 112 8.15 -2.13 3.42
CA LYS A 112 7.16 -3.10 2.89
C LYS A 112 5.73 -2.61 3.10
N ARG A 113 5.45 -2.03 4.26
CA ARG A 113 4.11 -1.48 4.56
C ARG A 113 3.79 -0.27 3.69
N GLN A 114 4.77 0.58 3.42
CA GLN A 114 4.63 1.72 2.51
C GLN A 114 4.29 1.26 1.08
N SER A 115 5.01 0.28 0.53
CA SER A 115 4.75 -0.24 -0.82
C SER A 115 3.37 -0.90 -0.94
N TYR A 116 2.93 -1.59 0.12
CA TYR A 116 1.58 -2.14 0.22
C TYR A 116 0.51 -1.04 0.12
N TYR A 117 0.59 0.01 0.94
CA TYR A 117 -0.41 1.09 0.90
C TYR A 117 -0.38 1.90 -0.39
N GLN A 118 0.81 2.10 -0.99
CA GLN A 118 0.93 2.73 -2.31
C GLN A 118 0.22 1.92 -3.40
N SER A 119 0.43 0.61 -3.41
CA SER A 119 -0.22 -0.29 -4.37
C SER A 119 -1.74 -0.28 -4.21
N ARG A 120 -2.22 -0.28 -2.95
CA ARG A 120 -3.65 -0.19 -2.63
C ARG A 120 -4.25 1.16 -3.00
N TRP A 121 -3.50 2.25 -2.85
CA TRP A 121 -3.91 3.58 -3.30
C TRP A 121 -4.10 3.61 -4.82
N LEU A 122 -3.14 3.09 -5.59
CA LEU A 122 -3.25 2.99 -7.06
C LEU A 122 -4.42 2.09 -7.50
N SER A 123 -4.73 1.04 -6.74
CA SER A 123 -5.90 0.21 -6.99
C SER A 123 -7.21 0.96 -6.70
N ALA A 124 -7.25 1.72 -5.60
CA ALA A 124 -8.42 2.53 -5.24
C ALA A 124 -8.65 3.67 -6.24
N GLU A 125 -7.59 4.28 -6.75
CA GLU A 125 -7.63 5.29 -7.82
C GLU A 125 -8.24 4.73 -9.11
N ARG A 126 -7.78 3.56 -9.56
CA ARG A 126 -8.38 2.86 -10.71
C ARG A 126 -9.86 2.59 -10.50
N HIS A 127 -10.23 2.09 -9.32
CA HIS A 127 -11.62 1.83 -8.98
C HIS A 127 -12.47 3.10 -8.98
N TYR A 128 -11.96 4.19 -8.43
CA TYR A 128 -12.62 5.50 -8.44
C TYR A 128 -12.85 6.00 -9.88
N HIS A 129 -11.85 5.89 -10.75
CA HIS A 129 -11.99 6.26 -12.16
C HIS A 129 -13.01 5.38 -12.90
N ASP A 130 -13.05 4.08 -12.62
CA ASP A 130 -14.06 3.19 -13.18
C ASP A 130 -15.48 3.58 -12.74
N LEU A 131 -15.67 3.93 -11.46
CA LEU A 131 -16.96 4.44 -10.95
C LEU A 131 -17.34 5.76 -11.63
N CYS A 132 -16.40 6.69 -11.82
CA CYS A 132 -16.64 7.95 -12.51
C CYS A 132 -17.04 7.74 -13.97
N ARG A 133 -16.40 6.77 -14.63
CA ARG A 133 -16.76 6.36 -15.99
C ARG A 133 -18.17 5.76 -16.03
N GLN A 134 -18.49 4.85 -15.11
CA GLN A 134 -19.83 4.25 -15.00
C GLN A 134 -20.91 5.31 -14.73
N LEU A 135 -20.63 6.28 -13.86
CA LEU A 135 -21.53 7.40 -13.58
C LEU A 135 -21.78 8.24 -14.83
N THR A 136 -20.74 8.52 -15.61
CA THR A 136 -20.86 9.24 -16.88
C THR A 136 -21.71 8.48 -17.88
N MET A 137 -21.50 7.17 -18.00
CA MET A 137 -22.31 6.30 -18.87
C MET A 137 -23.76 6.24 -18.41
N ALA A 138 -24.02 6.14 -17.10
CA ALA A 138 -25.36 6.13 -16.53
C ALA A 138 -26.10 7.45 -16.80
N LYS A 139 -25.45 8.60 -16.61
CA LYS A 139 -25.99 9.92 -16.94
C LYS A 139 -26.32 10.06 -18.43
N ASN A 140 -25.40 9.64 -19.30
CA ASN A 140 -25.62 9.69 -20.75
C ASN A 140 -26.77 8.76 -21.18
N THR A 141 -26.86 7.57 -20.61
CA THR A 141 -27.96 6.62 -20.89
C THR A 141 -29.30 7.12 -20.35
N ALA A 142 -29.31 7.77 -19.18
CA ALA A 142 -30.50 8.44 -18.63
C ALA A 142 -30.98 9.56 -19.57
N CYS A 143 -30.03 10.38 -20.05
CA CYS A 143 -30.27 11.45 -21.00
C CYS A 143 -30.86 10.90 -22.30
N VAL A 144 -30.23 9.88 -22.91
CA VAL A 144 -30.72 9.23 -24.13
C VAL A 144 -32.11 8.62 -23.92
N ARG A 145 -32.40 7.97 -22.79
CA ARG A 145 -33.75 7.45 -22.48
C ARG A 145 -34.79 8.57 -22.35
N LYS A 146 -34.46 9.67 -21.68
CA LYS A 146 -35.34 10.85 -21.53
C LYS A 146 -35.60 11.49 -22.90
N THR A 147 -34.56 11.66 -23.72
CA THR A 147 -34.66 12.17 -25.10
C THR A 147 -35.48 11.24 -26.00
N MET A 148 -35.26 9.93 -25.97
CA MET A 148 -36.06 8.95 -26.74
C MET A 148 -37.53 8.91 -26.30
N THR A 149 -37.80 9.08 -25.00
CA THR A 149 -39.17 9.19 -24.48
C THR A 149 -39.84 10.49 -24.95
N ALA A 150 -39.09 11.60 -24.97
CA ALA A 150 -39.56 12.87 -25.54
C ALA A 150 -39.81 12.75 -27.05
N ILE A 151 -38.94 12.07 -27.79
CA ILE A 151 -39.12 11.78 -29.23
C ILE A 151 -40.34 10.90 -29.47
N ARG A 152 -40.61 9.87 -28.65
CA ARG A 152 -41.85 9.07 -28.76
C ARG A 152 -43.12 9.89 -28.51
N ARG A 153 -43.02 10.91 -27.66
CA ARG A 153 -44.10 11.88 -27.43
C ARG A 153 -44.21 12.93 -28.55
N HIS A 154 -43.14 13.11 -29.34
CA HIS A 154 -43.05 14.08 -30.44
C HIS A 154 -42.36 13.45 -31.68
N PRO A 155 -43.08 12.63 -32.47
CA PRO A 155 -42.52 11.72 -33.48
C PRO A 155 -41.91 12.40 -34.72
N ALA A 156 -41.91 13.73 -34.79
CA ALA A 156 -41.36 14.49 -35.92
C ALA A 156 -39.83 14.62 -35.92
N VAL A 157 -39.12 14.03 -34.95
CA VAL A 157 -37.65 14.19 -34.80
C VAL A 157 -36.93 12.86 -35.03
N THR A 158 -36.32 12.70 -36.20
CA THR A 158 -35.53 11.52 -36.60
C THR A 158 -34.06 11.71 -36.26
N LEU A 159 -33.41 10.77 -35.55
CA LEU A 159 -31.94 10.68 -35.64
C LEU A 159 -31.37 9.25 -35.59
N ILE A 160 -30.46 9.05 -36.54
CA ILE A 160 -29.67 7.86 -36.91
C ILE A 160 -28.40 7.87 -36.03
N ASN A 161 -28.14 6.82 -35.23
CA ASN A 161 -26.78 6.38 -34.76
C ASN A 161 -26.75 5.45 -33.52
N ALA A 162 -27.86 4.86 -33.04
CA ALA A 162 -27.84 4.00 -31.85
C ALA A 162 -27.15 2.62 -32.03
N LYS A 163 -26.95 2.16 -33.27
CA LYS A 163 -26.44 0.81 -33.56
C LYS A 163 -24.93 0.64 -33.40
N GLN A 164 -24.14 1.70 -33.63
CA GLN A 164 -22.67 1.63 -33.54
C GLN A 164 -22.17 1.62 -32.09
N ALA A 165 -22.87 2.27 -31.15
CA ALA A 165 -22.46 2.34 -29.75
C ALA A 165 -22.53 0.99 -28.99
N LEU A 166 -23.33 0.04 -29.48
CA LEU A 166 -23.52 -1.27 -28.83
C LEU A 166 -22.45 -2.30 -29.20
N ALA A 167 -21.77 -2.14 -30.33
CA ALA A 167 -20.75 -3.07 -30.80
C ALA A 167 -19.42 -2.92 -30.04
N ASP A 168 -19.05 -1.68 -29.69
CA ASP A 168 -17.77 -1.38 -29.01
C ASP A 168 -17.71 -1.82 -27.54
N ILE A 169 -18.87 -2.05 -26.91
CA ILE A 169 -18.98 -2.37 -25.48
C ILE A 169 -18.69 -3.85 -25.21
N ARG A 170 -19.03 -4.75 -26.15
CA ARG A 170 -18.90 -6.21 -25.94
C ARG A 170 -17.47 -6.75 -26.09
N ALA A 171 -16.58 -5.99 -26.72
CA ALA A 171 -15.23 -6.47 -27.03
C ALA A 171 -14.22 -6.37 -25.86
N ARG A 172 -14.59 -5.79 -24.71
CA ARG A 172 -13.61 -5.35 -23.68
C ARG A 172 -13.72 -6.02 -22.31
N GLU A 173 -14.56 -7.06 -22.14
CA GLU A 173 -14.90 -7.63 -20.81
C GLU A 173 -14.21 -8.97 -20.44
N GLN A 174 -13.17 -9.41 -21.15
CA GLN A 174 -12.43 -10.62 -20.77
C GLN A 174 -11.05 -10.30 -20.20
N GLN A 175 -10.95 -10.19 -18.87
CA GLN A 175 -9.83 -10.67 -18.01
C GLN A 175 -9.81 -9.92 -16.66
N GLN A 176 -10.03 -10.63 -15.56
CA GLN A 176 -9.50 -10.27 -14.23
C GLN A 176 -9.64 -11.47 -13.26
N ALA A 177 -8.51 -11.89 -12.68
CA ALA A 177 -8.42 -12.85 -11.58
C ALA A 177 -7.67 -12.22 -10.40
N ALA A 178 -7.99 -12.71 -9.20
CA ALA A 178 -7.77 -12.11 -7.88
C ALA A 178 -6.39 -12.42 -7.27
N ASP A 179 -6.02 -11.68 -6.22
CA ASP A 179 -4.93 -12.06 -5.32
C ASP A 179 -5.20 -11.73 -3.84
N VAL A 180 -4.62 -12.56 -2.99
CA VAL A 180 -4.83 -12.70 -1.53
C VAL A 180 -3.68 -12.03 -0.76
N GLU A 181 -4.02 -11.50 0.42
CA GLU A 181 -3.14 -10.84 1.37
C GLU A 181 -2.13 -11.81 2.03
N PRO A 182 -0.84 -11.44 2.22
CA PRO A 182 0.10 -12.27 2.97
C PRO A 182 0.11 -11.88 4.46
N GLU A 183 0.21 -12.90 5.32
CA GLU A 183 0.37 -12.74 6.77
C GLU A 183 1.80 -12.32 7.18
N ALA A 184 1.88 -11.73 8.37
CA ALA A 184 3.11 -11.26 8.98
C ALA A 184 4.03 -12.42 9.41
N THR A 185 5.32 -12.31 9.09
CA THR A 185 6.35 -13.26 9.49
C THR A 185 6.79 -12.96 10.94
N PRO A 186 6.82 -13.95 11.85
CA PRO A 186 7.41 -13.77 13.17
C PRO A 186 8.93 -13.62 13.05
N ALA A 187 9.48 -12.59 13.69
CA ALA A 187 10.91 -12.38 13.78
C ALA A 187 11.50 -13.24 14.90
N THR A 188 12.41 -14.16 14.56
CA THR A 188 13.35 -14.76 15.51
C THR A 188 14.56 -13.83 15.65
N THR A 189 14.69 -13.19 16.79
CA THR A 189 15.87 -12.42 17.17
C THR A 189 16.90 -13.38 17.72
N ASP A 190 17.93 -13.72 16.93
CA ASP A 190 19.14 -14.34 17.46
C ASP A 190 19.92 -13.26 18.23
N VAL A 191 19.94 -13.37 19.55
CA VAL A 191 20.65 -12.46 20.45
C VAL A 191 22.14 -12.78 20.40
N ARG A 192 22.99 -11.82 20.02
CA ARG A 192 24.45 -12.03 20.01
C ARG A 192 25.00 -12.04 21.43
N SER A 193 25.89 -12.99 21.72
CA SER A 193 26.58 -13.06 23.02
C SER A 193 27.89 -12.27 22.99
N ALA A 194 28.30 -11.74 24.15
CA ALA A 194 29.55 -10.99 24.30
C ALA A 194 30.79 -11.79 23.87
N ASP A 195 30.77 -13.12 24.09
CA ASP A 195 31.87 -14.02 23.72
C ASP A 195 32.05 -14.14 22.20
N GLN A 196 30.94 -14.14 21.44
CA GLN A 196 30.99 -14.14 19.97
C GLN A 196 31.61 -12.84 19.44
N VAL A 197 31.27 -11.71 20.05
CA VAL A 197 31.82 -10.40 19.69
C VAL A 197 33.32 -10.32 19.99
N LEU A 198 33.76 -10.78 21.16
CA LEU A 198 35.18 -10.80 21.53
C LEU A 198 36.03 -11.68 20.61
N ALA A 199 35.52 -12.88 20.29
CA ALA A 199 36.20 -13.78 19.37
C ALA A 199 36.43 -13.12 17.99
N ARG A 200 35.43 -12.39 17.47
CA ARG A 200 35.55 -11.62 16.22
C ARG A 200 36.61 -10.52 16.31
N LEU A 201 36.60 -9.72 17.37
CA LEU A 201 37.55 -8.62 17.55
C LEU A 201 38.99 -9.11 17.69
N GLN A 202 39.20 -10.22 18.40
CA GLN A 202 40.52 -10.85 18.54
C GLN A 202 41.05 -11.40 17.21
N GLN A 203 40.20 -11.99 16.36
CA GLN A 203 40.60 -12.40 15.01
C GLN A 203 41.01 -11.18 14.15
N GLN A 204 40.27 -10.08 14.24
CA GLN A 204 40.57 -8.86 13.49
C GLN A 204 41.90 -8.20 13.90
N LEU A 205 42.24 -8.25 15.19
CA LEU A 205 43.55 -7.81 15.70
C LEU A 205 44.70 -8.69 15.20
N ARG A 206 44.54 -10.02 15.24
CA ARG A 206 45.54 -10.98 14.75
C ARG A 206 45.76 -10.89 13.23
N GLY A 207 44.78 -10.42 12.47
CA GLY A 207 44.91 -10.16 11.03
C GLY A 207 45.54 -8.80 10.67
N ARG A 208 45.78 -7.93 11.66
CA ARG A 208 46.38 -6.59 11.48
C ARG A 208 47.83 -6.50 11.95
N SER A 209 48.32 -7.49 12.69
CA SER A 209 49.74 -7.69 13.05
C SER A 209 50.49 -8.44 11.97
#